data_AF-A0A1J4QFX8-F1
#
_entry.id   AF-A0A1J4QFX8-F1
#
_cell.length_a   1.000
_cell.length_b   1.000
_cell.length_c   1.000
_cell.angle_alpha   90.00
_cell.angle_beta   90.00
_cell.angle_gamma   90.00
#
_symmetry.space_group_name_H-M   'P 1'
#
loop_
_entity.id
_entity.type
_entity.pdbx_description
1 polymer ?
#
loop_
_entity_poly.entity_id
_entity_poly.type
_entity_poly.pdbx_seq_one_letter_code
_entity_poly.pdbx_strand_id
1 'polypeptide(L)'
;MSHAIEFVETSIFTKQIKELATDDELKDLQVELIAQPEKGDIIRDTGGLRKVRMAVGNKGKSGSVRVLYVLTHVDKIFLVLAYPKSVKDSLTNEEKSQLKKLVQTLKGEDK
;
A
#
# COMPACT_ATOMS: atom_id res chain seq x y z
N MET A 1 -3.55 4.62 24.90
CA MET A 1 -4.00 3.27 24.48
C MET A 1 -3.11 2.83 23.34
N SER A 2 -2.41 1.70 23.49
CA SER A 2 -1.65 1.11 22.39
C SER A 2 -2.64 0.41 21.46
N HIS A 3 -3.01 1.08 20.38
CA HIS A 3 -3.80 0.48 19.31
C HIS A 3 -2.85 -0.38 18.48
N ALA A 4 -3.10 -1.69 18.43
CA ALA A 4 -2.33 -2.60 17.59
C ALA A 4 -2.84 -2.47 16.16
N ILE A 5 -1.92 -2.25 15.21
CA ILE A 5 -2.27 -2.20 13.78
C ILE A 5 -2.03 -3.57 13.17
N GLU A 6 -3.04 -4.09 12.48
CA GLU A 6 -2.94 -5.35 11.72
C GLU A 6 -2.64 -5.04 10.25
N PHE A 7 -1.56 -5.63 9.72
CA PHE A 7 -1.25 -5.58 8.30
C PHE A 7 -1.79 -6.83 7.61
N VAL A 8 -2.62 -6.64 6.58
CA VAL A 8 -3.16 -7.72 5.76
C VAL A 8 -2.66 -7.55 4.34
N GLU A 9 -1.94 -8.55 3.84
CA GLU A 9 -1.42 -8.53 2.47
C GLU A 9 -2.37 -9.24 1.51
N THR A 10 -2.61 -8.62 0.36
CA THR A 10 -3.20 -9.34 -0.77
C THR A 10 -2.17 -10.28 -1.40
N SER A 11 -2.63 -11.37 -2.01
CA SER A 11 -1.72 -12.35 -2.66
C SER A 11 -0.88 -11.73 -3.78
N ILE A 12 -1.39 -10.70 -4.47
CA ILE A 12 -0.64 -9.96 -5.48
C ILE A 12 0.44 -9.08 -4.87
N PHE A 13 0.14 -8.39 -3.76
CA PHE A 13 1.11 -7.60 -3.01
C PHE A 13 2.27 -8.48 -2.53
N THR A 14 1.98 -9.61 -1.87
CA THR A 14 3.02 -10.51 -1.34
C THR A 14 3.95 -11.02 -2.45
N LYS A 15 3.42 -11.32 -3.64
CA LYS A 15 4.24 -11.73 -4.79
C LYS A 15 5.15 -10.59 -5.26
N GLN A 16 4.58 -9.40 -5.44
CA GLN A 16 5.30 -8.22 -5.93
C GLN A 16 6.37 -7.75 -4.94
N ILE A 17 6.05 -7.65 -3.65
CA ILE A 17 6.96 -7.09 -2.66
C ILE A 17 8.21 -7.96 -2.48
N LYS A 18 8.07 -9.29 -2.55
CA LYS A 18 9.18 -10.25 -2.48
C LYS A 18 10.16 -10.14 -3.64
N GLU A 19 9.73 -9.62 -4.78
CA GLU A 19 10.59 -9.36 -5.93
C GLU A 19 11.28 -7.99 -5.85
N LEU A 20 10.76 -7.07 -5.02
CA LEU A 20 11.12 -5.66 -5.03
C LEU A 20 11.87 -5.18 -3.79
N ALA A 21 11.72 -5.87 -2.66
CA ALA A 21 12.24 -5.43 -1.37
C ALA A 21 12.58 -6.61 -0.46
N THR A 22 13.42 -6.36 0.54
CA THR A 22 13.67 -7.31 1.62
C THR A 22 12.58 -7.21 2.70
N ASP A 23 12.48 -8.23 3.55
CA ASP A 23 11.56 -8.22 4.70
C ASP A 23 11.88 -7.07 5.67
N ASP A 24 13.16 -6.70 5.83
CA ASP A 24 13.57 -5.57 6.67
C ASP A 24 13.09 -4.23 6.09
N GLU A 25 13.16 -4.04 4.77
CA GLU A 25 12.67 -2.82 4.11
C GLU A 25 11.14 -2.71 4.19
N LEU A 26 10.43 -3.84 4.06
CA LEU A 26 8.98 -3.89 4.28
C LEU A 26 8.63 -3.57 5.73
N LYS A 27 9.40 -4.10 6.69
CA LYS A 27 9.24 -3.81 8.12
C LYS A 27 9.43 -2.32 8.42
N ASP A 28 10.41 -1.67 7.81
CA ASP A 28 10.61 -0.22 7.97
C ASP A 28 9.40 0.57 7.49
N LEU A 29 8.80 0.18 6.36
CA LEU A 29 7.53 0.77 5.91
C LEU A 29 6.40 0.52 6.90
N GLN A 30 6.28 -0.70 7.44
CA GLN A 30 5.23 -1.02 8.43
C GLN A 30 5.40 -0.18 9.71
N VAL A 31 6.62 -0.01 10.21
CA VAL A 31 6.92 0.87 11.36
C VAL A 31 6.50 2.31 11.06
N GLU A 32 6.79 2.79 9.85
CA GLU A 32 6.40 4.14 9.42
C GLU A 32 4.88 4.30 9.36
N LEU A 33 4.16 3.30 8.85
CA LEU A 33 2.69 3.29 8.81
C LEU A 33 2.07 3.10 10.19
N ILE A 34 2.74 2.44 11.13
CA ILE A 34 2.29 2.40 12.53
C ILE A 34 2.35 3.80 13.15
N ALA A 35 3.45 4.53 12.92
CA ALA A 35 3.61 5.88 13.43
C ALA A 35 2.68 6.90 12.77
N GLN A 36 2.40 6.72 11.47
CA GLN A 36 1.53 7.60 10.70
C GLN A 36 0.65 6.79 9.73
N PRO A 37 -0.49 6.23 10.19
CA PRO A 37 -1.36 5.37 9.36
C PRO A 37 -1.97 6.07 8.15
N GLU A 38 -2.00 7.40 8.14
CA GLU A 38 -2.50 8.21 7.03
C GLU A 38 -1.42 8.62 6.04
N LYS A 39 -0.18 8.15 6.18
CA LYS A 39 0.94 8.59 5.35
C LYS A 39 0.73 8.27 3.87
N GLY A 40 1.12 9.21 3.02
CA GLY A 40 1.04 9.06 1.56
C GLY A 40 -0.19 9.71 0.95
N ASP A 41 -0.22 9.73 -0.37
CA ASP A 41 -1.20 10.50 -1.13
C ASP A 41 -2.48 9.69 -1.33
N ILE A 42 -3.64 10.28 -1.04
CA ILE A 42 -4.93 9.68 -1.40
C ILE A 42 -5.07 9.69 -2.92
N ILE A 43 -5.35 8.52 -3.48
CA ILE A 43 -5.72 8.39 -4.89
C ILE A 43 -7.23 8.61 -4.99
N ARG A 44 -7.65 9.74 -5.57
CA ARG A 44 -9.08 10.05 -5.76
C ARG A 44 -9.78 8.96 -6.58
N ASP A 45 -11.07 8.79 -6.32
CA ASP A 45 -11.96 7.85 -7.02
C ASP A 45 -11.65 6.36 -6.82
N THR A 46 -10.88 6.00 -5.80
CA THR A 46 -10.51 4.61 -5.48
C THR A 46 -11.09 4.08 -4.16
N GLY A 47 -11.96 4.84 -3.49
CA GLY A 47 -12.55 4.40 -2.21
C GLY A 47 -11.63 4.54 -1.00
N GLY A 48 -10.56 5.36 -1.10
CA GLY A 48 -9.64 5.63 0.01
C GLY A 48 -8.29 4.92 -0.08
N LEU A 49 -7.90 4.47 -1.28
CA LEU A 49 -6.56 3.95 -1.52
C LEU A 49 -5.51 5.06 -1.36
N ARG A 50 -4.44 4.76 -0.64
CA ARG A 50 -3.30 5.65 -0.40
C ARG A 50 -2.07 5.10 -1.12
N LYS A 51 -1.22 6.01 -1.61
CA LYS A 51 0.06 5.71 -2.24
C LYS A 51 1.20 6.20 -1.35
N VAL A 52 2.00 5.28 -0.82
CA VAL A 52 3.20 5.59 -0.04
C VAL A 52 4.45 5.20 -0.82
N ARG A 53 5.52 5.96 -0.61
CA ARG A 53 6.83 5.69 -1.22
C ARG A 53 7.65 4.92 -0.21
N MET A 54 8.07 3.72 -0.59
CA MET A 54 9.00 2.90 0.17
C MET A 54 10.39 3.02 -0.45
N ALA A 55 11.38 3.34 0.37
CA ALA A 55 12.77 3.33 -0.03
C ALA A 55 13.29 1.89 -0.03
N VAL A 56 13.99 1.50 -1.09
CA VAL A 56 14.69 0.21 -1.16
C VAL A 56 16.15 0.41 -1.59
N GLY A 57 17.04 -0.41 -1.04
CA GLY A 57 18.46 -0.50 -1.32
C GLY A 57 19.36 0.40 -0.45
N ASN A 58 20.62 -0.04 -0.30
CA ASN A 58 21.68 0.70 0.36
C ASN A 58 22.61 1.35 -0.68
N LYS A 59 22.79 2.68 -0.63
CA LYS A 59 23.77 3.50 -1.37
C LYS A 59 23.42 3.92 -2.81
N GLY A 60 23.18 5.22 -2.98
CA GLY A 60 23.51 5.99 -4.18
C GLY A 60 22.52 5.98 -5.35
N LYS A 61 21.76 4.90 -5.55
CA LYS A 61 20.60 4.86 -6.46
C LYS A 61 19.48 4.04 -5.81
N SER A 62 18.76 4.64 -4.86
CA SER A 62 17.60 4.02 -4.23
C SER A 62 16.54 3.71 -5.29
N GLY A 63 16.19 2.43 -5.45
CA GLY A 63 14.93 2.07 -6.07
C GLY A 63 13.82 2.67 -5.21
N SER A 64 12.83 3.30 -5.83
CA SER A 64 11.63 3.74 -5.10
C SER A 64 10.51 2.80 -5.49
N VAL A 65 10.02 2.04 -4.51
CA VAL A 65 8.83 1.20 -4.64
C VAL A 65 7.62 2.03 -4.19
N ARG A 66 6.53 1.93 -4.94
CA ARG A 66 5.25 2.51 -4.58
C ARG A 66 4.38 1.41 -4.02
N VAL A 67 3.91 1.61 -2.80
CA VAL A 67 2.96 0.71 -2.15
C VAL A 67 1.60 1.39 -2.13
N LEU A 68 0.59 0.68 -2.61
CA LEU A 68 -0.80 1.07 -2.49
C LEU A 68 -1.44 0.33 -1.33
N TYR A 69 -2.07 1.06 -0.42
CA TYR A 69 -2.71 0.48 0.75
C TYR A 69 -4.02 1.19 1.12
N VAL A 70 -4.84 0.52 1.93
CA VAL A 70 -6.07 1.09 2.49
C VAL A 70 -6.01 1.03 4.01
N LEU A 71 -6.27 2.16 4.66
CA LEU A 71 -6.53 2.23 6.10
C LEU A 71 -8.02 2.04 6.36
N THR A 72 -8.37 1.15 7.28
CA THR A 72 -9.75 0.93 7.73
C THR A 72 -9.96 1.43 9.16
N HIS A 73 -11.21 1.60 9.59
CA HIS A 73 -11.56 2.10 10.91
C HIS A 73 -11.21 1.14 12.08
N VAL A 74 -10.80 -0.09 11.79
CA VAL A 74 -10.53 -1.14 12.79
C VAL A 74 -9.02 -1.32 13.03
N ASP A 75 -8.23 -0.25 12.87
CA ASP A 75 -6.76 -0.28 12.93
C ASP A 75 -6.13 -1.33 11.97
N LYS A 76 -6.80 -1.65 10.85
CA LYS A 76 -6.26 -2.56 9.83
C LYS A 76 -5.77 -1.81 8.60
N ILE A 77 -4.58 -2.19 8.13
CA ILE A 77 -3.97 -1.72 6.90
C ILE A 77 -3.91 -2.87 5.89
N PHE A 78 -4.64 -2.73 4.78
CA PHE A 78 -4.56 -3.67 3.67
C PHE A 78 -3.48 -3.21 2.68
N LEU A 79 -2.45 -4.02 2.48
CA LEU A 79 -1.40 -3.81 1.49
C LEU A 79 -1.85 -4.44 0.15
N VAL A 80 -2.17 -3.58 -0.82
CA VAL A 80 -2.92 -3.95 -2.03
C VAL A 80 -2.01 -4.21 -3.22
N LEU A 81 -1.04 -3.33 -3.50
CA LEU A 81 -0.10 -3.49 -4.62
C LEU A 81 1.27 -2.89 -4.29
N ALA A 82 2.33 -3.46 -4.85
CA ALA A 82 3.68 -2.92 -4.84
C ALA A 82 4.23 -2.89 -6.27
N TYR A 83 4.86 -1.78 -6.66
CA TYR A 83 5.50 -1.68 -7.97
C TYR A 83 6.63 -0.64 -7.97
N PRO A 84 7.67 -0.82 -8.80
CA PRO A 84 8.75 0.16 -8.88
C PRO A 84 8.27 1.45 -9.57
N LYS A 85 8.89 2.57 -9.24
CA LYS A 85 8.58 3.89 -9.81
C LYS A 85 8.51 3.90 -11.34
N SER A 86 9.37 3.13 -12.01
CA SER A 86 9.47 3.07 -13.47
C SER A 86 8.25 2.49 -14.18
N VAL A 87 7.44 1.68 -13.49
CA VAL A 87 6.34 0.94 -14.14
C VAL A 87 5.11 1.82 -14.32
N LYS A 88 4.80 2.70 -13.37
CA LYS A 88 3.52 3.43 -13.40
C LYS A 88 3.55 4.73 -12.63
N ASP A 89 3.38 5.84 -13.35
CA ASP A 89 3.22 7.15 -12.72
C ASP A 89 1.76 7.52 -12.43
N SER A 90 0.80 7.01 -13.22
CA SER A 90 -0.64 7.26 -13.03
C SER A 90 -1.49 6.01 -13.28
N LEU A 91 -2.67 5.95 -12.65
CA LEU A 91 -3.67 4.89 -12.85
C LEU A 91 -4.72 5.38 -13.86
N THR A 92 -5.14 4.51 -14.78
CA THR A 92 -6.25 4.81 -15.70
C THR A 92 -7.58 4.84 -14.94
N ASN A 93 -8.63 5.36 -15.57
CA ASN A 93 -9.95 5.41 -14.94
C ASN A 93 -10.54 4.01 -14.74
N GLU A 94 -10.27 3.08 -15.66
CA GLU A 94 -10.68 1.68 -15.57
C GLU A 94 -10.00 1.00 -14.37
N GLU A 95 -8.70 1.23 -14.20
CA GLU A 95 -7.92 0.68 -13.08
C GLU A 95 -8.39 1.25 -11.74
N LYS A 96 -8.65 2.56 -11.67
CA LYS A 96 -9.24 3.18 -10.47
C LYS A 96 -10.59 2.57 -10.13
N SER A 97 -11.43 2.31 -11.13
CA SER A 97 -12.73 1.67 -10.94
C SER A 97 -12.60 0.24 -10.41
N GLN A 98 -11.68 -0.55 -10.97
CA GLN A 98 -11.37 -1.90 -10.47
C GLN A 98 -10.82 -1.89 -9.05
N LEU A 99 -9.87 -0.99 -8.77
CA LEU A 99 -9.32 -0.81 -7.44
C LEU A 99 -10.40 -0.37 -6.45
N LYS A 100 -11.30 0.53 -6.83
CA LYS A 100 -12.41 0.97 -5.98
C LYS A 100 -13.28 -0.21 -5.53
N LYS A 101 -13.65 -1.10 -6.47
CA LYS A 101 -14.42 -2.32 -6.15
C LYS A 101 -13.65 -3.20 -5.18
N LEU A 102 -12.36 -3.45 -5.44
CA LEU A 102 -11.51 -4.21 -4.54
C LEU A 102 -11.45 -3.59 -3.14
N VAL A 103 -11.29 -2.27 -3.04
CA VAL A 103 -11.25 -1.56 -1.75
C VAL A 103 -12.58 -1.70 -0.99
N GLN A 104 -13.72 -1.63 -1.68
CA GLN A 104 -15.04 -1.84 -1.07
C GLN A 104 -15.18 -3.25 -0.51
N THR A 105 -14.76 -4.28 -1.27
CA THR A 105 -14.73 -5.67 -0.81
C THR A 105 -13.84 -5.83 0.43
N LEU A 106 -12.63 -5.26 0.42
CA LEU A 106 -11.67 -5.36 1.53
C LEU A 106 -12.18 -4.67 2.81
N LYS A 107 -12.95 -3.59 2.67
CA LYS A 107 -13.59 -2.90 3.80
C LYS A 107 -14.85 -3.60 4.31
N GLY A 108 -15.35 -4.61 3.59
CA GLY A 108 -16.64 -5.22 3.88
C GLY A 108 -17.82 -4.27 3.62
N GLU A 109 -17.63 -3.28 2.74
CA GLU A 109 -18.66 -2.31 2.33
C GLU A 109 -19.52 -2.83 1.15
N ASP A 110 -19.22 -4.02 0.61
CA ASP A 110 -20.06 -4.71 -0.36
C ASP A 110 -21.34 -5.22 0.33
N LYS A 111 -22.35 -4.37 0.44
CA LYS A 111 -23.75 -4.74 0.73
C LYS A 111 -24.67 -4.25 -0.38
#